data_AF-A0ABD0RSK7-F1
#
_entry.id   AF-A0ABD0RSK7-F1
#
_cell.length_a   1.000
_cell.length_b   1.000
_cell.length_c   1.000
_cell.angle_alpha   90.00
_cell.angle_beta   90.00
_cell.angle_gamma   90.00
#
_symmetry.space_group_name_H-M   'P 1'
#
loop_
_entity.id
_entity.type
_entity.pdbx_description
1 polymer ?
#
loop_
_entity_poly.entity_id
_entity_poly.type
_entity_poly.pdbx_seq_one_letter_code
_entity_poly.pdbx_strand_id
1 'polypeptide(L)'
;VVVNALIGAIPSIMNVLLVCLIFWLIFSIMGVNLFAGKFGKCVNRTGYIHSVNLVNNKSDCQAMNDTQFYWTKVKVNFDNVGLGYLSLLQV
;
A
#
# COMPACT_ATOMS: atom_id res chain seq x y z
N VAL A 1 25.84 -2.13 29.79
CA VAL A 1 26.78 -1.34 28.96
C VAL A 1 26.24 -1.08 27.55
N VAL A 2 25.78 -2.11 26.81
CA VAL A 2 25.27 -1.94 25.42
C VAL A 2 24.04 -1.03 25.33
N VAL A 3 23.10 -1.13 26.26
CA VAL A 3 21.86 -0.32 26.26
C VAL A 3 22.15 1.17 26.51
N ASN A 4 23.12 1.52 27.36
CA ASN A 4 23.53 2.91 27.56
C ASN A 4 24.18 3.52 26.32
N ALA A 5 24.95 2.72 25.56
CA ALA A 5 25.52 3.17 24.29
C ALA A 5 24.43 3.40 23.23
N LEU A 6 23.40 2.54 23.18
CA LEU A 6 22.24 2.72 22.31
C LEU A 6 21.48 3.99 22.64
N ILE A 7 21.21 4.27 23.93
CA ILE A 7 20.49 5.47 24.35
C ILE A 7 21.24 6.75 23.98
N GLY A 8 22.57 6.75 24.08
CA GLY A 8 23.41 7.87 23.66
C GLY A 8 23.37 8.16 22.15
N ALA A 9 23.05 7.17 21.31
CA ALA A 9 22.95 7.31 19.87
C ALA A 9 21.55 7.73 19.38
N ILE A 10 20.50 7.61 20.21
CA ILE A 10 19.11 7.97 19.84
C ILE A 10 18.99 9.41 19.31
N PRO A 11 19.58 10.46 19.94
CA PRO A 11 19.35 11.84 19.53
C PRO A 11 19.82 12.15 18.11
N SER A 12 20.95 11.57 17.69
CA SER A 12 21.47 11.73 16.33
C SER A 12 20.67 10.93 15.31
N ILE A 13 20.25 9.70 15.67
CA ILE A 13 19.38 8.87 14.82
C ILE A 13 18.03 9.55 14.57
N MET A 14 17.42 10.17 15.60
CA MET A 14 16.14 10.87 15.46
C MET A 14 16.20 12.00 14.43
N ASN A 15 17.31 12.72 14.35
CA ASN A 15 17.48 13.81 13.39
C ASN A 15 17.54 13.29 11.94
N VAL A 16 18.27 12.19 11.72
CA VAL A 16 18.35 11.53 10.40
C VAL A 16 16.99 10.94 10.01
N LEU A 17 16.32 10.27 10.94
CA LEU A 17 14.98 9.72 10.71
C LEU A 17 13.97 10.79 10.32
N LEU A 18 14.02 11.98 10.94
CA LEU A 18 13.08 13.06 10.62
C LEU A 18 13.24 13.54 9.17
N VAL A 19 14.49 13.69 8.70
CA VAL A 19 14.77 14.04 7.29
C VAL A 19 14.29 12.94 6.34
N CYS A 20 14.57 11.66 6.67
CA CYS A 20 14.08 10.53 5.88
C CYS A 20 12.55 10.47 5.83
N LEU A 21 11.87 10.73 6.95
CA LEU A 21 10.41 10.77 7.00
C LEU A 21 9.88 11.87 6.07
N ILE A 22 10.39 13.09 6.11
CA ILE A 22 9.92 14.16 5.22
C ILE A 22 10.13 13.79 3.74
N PHE A 23 11.28 13.21 3.40
CA PHE A 23 11.55 12.77 2.04
C PHE A 23 10.58 11.69 1.57
N TRP A 24 10.36 10.66 2.40
CA TRP A 24 9.40 9.60 2.13
C TRP A 24 7.96 10.11 2.06
N LEU A 25 7.60 11.17 2.79
CA LEU A 25 6.28 11.78 2.74
C LEU A 25 5.96 12.27 1.33
N ILE A 26 6.93 12.94 0.71
CA ILE A 26 6.80 13.51 -0.63
C ILE A 26 6.56 12.40 -1.67
N PHE A 27 7.33 11.31 -1.63
CA PHE A 27 7.08 10.16 -2.51
C PHE A 27 5.76 9.47 -2.21
N SER A 28 5.37 9.39 -0.94
CA SER A 28 4.10 8.79 -0.56
C SER A 28 2.91 9.59 -1.09
N ILE A 29 2.97 10.93 -1.09
CA ILE A 29 1.91 11.79 -1.64
C ILE A 29 1.85 11.65 -3.16
N MET A 30 3.01 11.67 -3.84
CA MET A 30 3.06 11.41 -5.28
C MET A 30 2.51 10.03 -5.64
N GLY A 31 2.88 9.00 -4.87
CA GLY A 31 2.41 7.63 -5.06
C GLY A 31 0.90 7.47 -4.85
N VAL A 32 0.33 8.12 -3.84
CA VAL A 32 -1.12 8.14 -3.61
C VAL A 32 -1.85 8.77 -4.80
N ASN A 33 -1.40 9.93 -5.28
CA ASN A 33 -2.05 10.57 -6.45
C ASN A 33 -2.02 9.72 -7.73
N LEU A 34 -0.94 8.97 -7.94
CA LEU A 34 -0.77 8.19 -9.17
C LEU A 34 -1.44 6.81 -9.12
N PHE A 35 -1.47 6.19 -7.94
CA PHE A 35 -1.79 4.77 -7.78
C PHE A 35 -2.94 4.47 -6.81
N ALA A 36 -3.56 5.46 -6.17
CA ALA A 36 -4.73 5.25 -5.31
C ALA A 36 -5.86 4.54 -6.09
N GLY A 37 -6.39 3.46 -5.51
CA GLY A 37 -7.50 2.71 -6.07
C GLY A 37 -7.18 1.84 -7.30
N LYS A 38 -5.96 1.88 -7.85
CA LYS A 38 -5.59 1.12 -9.06
C LYS A 38 -5.20 -0.33 -8.79
N PHE A 39 -4.87 -0.69 -7.55
CA PHE A 39 -4.48 -2.05 -7.15
C PHE A 39 -5.65 -2.98 -6.80
N GLY A 40 -6.87 -2.64 -7.23
CA GLY A 40 -8.03 -3.49 -7.05
C GLY A 40 -8.11 -4.58 -8.12
N LYS A 41 -8.48 -5.78 -7.73
CA LYS A 41 -8.64 -6.95 -8.61
C LYS A 41 -9.92 -7.71 -8.26
N CYS A 42 -10.62 -8.17 -9.29
CA CYS A 42 -11.77 -9.06 -9.13
C CYS A 42 -11.26 -10.51 -9.12
N VAL A 43 -11.60 -11.27 -8.10
CA VAL A 43 -11.20 -12.68 -7.95
C VAL A 43 -12.42 -13.56 -7.72
N ASN A 44 -12.40 -14.77 -8.27
CA ASN A 44 -13.40 -15.80 -7.99
C ASN A 44 -13.08 -16.51 -6.66
N ARG A 45 -14.02 -17.24 -6.06
CA ARG A 45 -13.81 -18.14 -4.91
C ARG A 45 -12.68 -19.15 -5.10
N THR A 46 -12.39 -19.54 -6.35
CA THR A 46 -11.26 -20.42 -6.70
C THR A 46 -9.90 -19.71 -6.71
N GLY A 47 -9.86 -18.39 -6.47
CA GLY A 47 -8.64 -17.59 -6.44
C GLY A 47 -8.12 -17.17 -7.82
N TYR A 48 -8.84 -17.51 -8.90
CA TYR A 48 -8.46 -17.10 -10.25
C TYR A 48 -8.75 -15.62 -10.49
N ILE A 49 -7.76 -14.89 -11.03
CA ILE A 49 -7.86 -13.47 -11.40
C ILE A 49 -8.37 -13.42 -12.84
N HIS A 50 -9.56 -12.86 -13.05
CA HIS A 50 -10.08 -12.69 -14.40
C HIS A 50 -9.40 -11.54 -15.15
N SER A 51 -9.22 -11.72 -16.47
CA SER A 51 -8.67 -10.68 -17.34
C SER A 51 -9.58 -9.45 -17.40
N VAL A 52 -8.97 -8.26 -17.52
CA VAL A 52 -9.66 -6.97 -17.70
C VAL A 52 -10.78 -6.98 -18.75
N ASN A 53 -10.69 -7.84 -19.77
CA ASN A 53 -11.73 -7.96 -20.81
C ASN A 53 -13.10 -8.44 -20.31
N LEU A 54 -13.17 -9.13 -19.16
CA LEU A 54 -14.44 -9.66 -18.63
C LEU A 54 -15.06 -8.75 -17.57
N VAL A 55 -14.23 -8.06 -16.78
CA VAL A 55 -14.66 -7.18 -15.69
C VAL A 55 -13.75 -5.95 -15.70
N ASN A 56 -14.24 -4.87 -16.29
CA ASN A 56 -13.49 -3.61 -16.45
C ASN A 56 -13.62 -2.69 -15.24
N ASN A 57 -14.73 -2.76 -14.51
CA ASN A 57 -15.02 -1.82 -13.44
C ASN A 57 -15.34 -2.52 -12.12
N LYS A 58 -15.06 -1.83 -11.00
CA LYS A 58 -15.37 -2.33 -9.66
C LYS A 58 -16.87 -2.60 -9.49
N SER A 59 -17.71 -1.74 -10.09
CA SER A 59 -19.16 -1.89 -10.12
C SER A 59 -19.60 -3.22 -10.75
N ASP A 60 -18.96 -3.62 -11.83
CA ASP A 60 -19.34 -4.82 -12.58
C ASP A 60 -18.94 -6.08 -11.80
N CYS A 61 -17.77 -6.05 -11.14
CA CYS A 61 -17.36 -7.10 -10.21
C CYS A 61 -18.33 -7.23 -9.02
N GLN A 62 -18.83 -6.10 -8.51
CA GLN A 62 -19.77 -6.09 -7.39
C GLN A 62 -21.18 -6.54 -7.81
N ALA A 63 -21.60 -6.27 -9.04
CA ALA A 63 -22.86 -6.77 -9.60
C ALA A 63 -22.84 -8.30 -9.81
N MET A 64 -21.66 -8.87 -10.09
CA MET A 64 -21.45 -10.32 -10.20
C MET A 64 -21.13 -10.99 -8.84
N ASN A 65 -21.31 -10.30 -7.72
CA ASN A 65 -21.06 -10.86 -6.39
C ASN A 65 -22.02 -12.04 -6.06
N ASP A 66 -23.22 -12.04 -6.64
CA ASP A 66 -24.15 -13.18 -6.56
C ASP A 66 -23.59 -14.46 -7.23
N THR A 67 -22.66 -14.34 -8.18
CA THR A 67 -22.14 -15.45 -9.01
C THR A 67 -20.72 -15.91 -8.65
N GLN A 68 -20.31 -15.81 -7.39
CA GLN A 68 -19.00 -16.29 -6.83
C GLN A 68 -17.79 -15.34 -6.98
N PHE A 69 -17.99 -14.07 -7.34
CA PHE A 69 -16.90 -13.09 -7.50
C PHE A 69 -16.81 -12.12 -6.31
N TYR A 70 -15.59 -11.78 -5.88
CA TYR A 70 -15.36 -10.74 -4.89
C TYR A 70 -14.22 -9.79 -5.27
N TRP A 71 -14.40 -8.51 -4.96
CA TRP A 71 -13.37 -7.50 -5.17
C TRP A 71 -12.37 -7.51 -4.03
N THR A 72 -11.09 -7.69 -4.33
CA THR A 72 -10.01 -7.63 -3.36
C THR A 72 -8.96 -6.61 -3.78
N LYS A 73 -8.20 -6.10 -2.80
CA LYS A 73 -7.09 -5.17 -3.03
C LYS A 73 -5.81 -5.81 -2.52
N VAL A 74 -4.66 -5.38 -3.05
CA VAL A 74 -3.36 -5.75 -2.49
C VAL A 74 -3.24 -5.20 -1.06
N LYS A 75 -2.72 -6.01 -0.13
CA LYS A 75 -2.62 -5.69 1.31
C LYS A 75 -1.77 -4.44 1.57
N VAL A 76 -0.71 -4.25 0.79
CA VAL A 76 0.18 -3.09 0.82
C VAL A 76 -0.06 -2.28 -0.46
N ASN A 77 -0.50 -1.04 -0.32
CA ASN A 77 -0.97 -0.21 -1.43
C ASN A 77 -0.78 1.30 -1.15
N PHE A 78 -1.06 2.13 -2.16
CA PHE A 78 -1.01 3.59 -2.07
C PHE A 78 -2.39 4.23 -1.90
N ASP A 79 -3.33 3.57 -1.22
CA ASP A 79 -4.65 4.17 -0.97
C ASP A 79 -4.58 5.31 0.07
N ASN A 80 -3.58 5.28 0.96
CA ASN A 80 -3.32 6.32 1.97
C ASN A 80 -1.82 6.54 2.14
N VAL A 81 -1.45 7.70 2.67
CA VAL A 81 -0.04 8.07 2.93
C VAL A 81 0.65 7.04 3.85
N GLY A 82 0.00 6.60 4.93
CA GLY A 82 0.59 5.60 5.83
C GLY A 82 0.87 4.24 5.17
N LEU A 83 -0.02 3.79 4.28
CA LEU A 83 0.19 2.56 3.51
C LEU A 83 1.23 2.77 2.40
N GLY A 84 1.31 3.98 1.85
CA GLY A 84 2.37 4.39 0.92
C GLY A 84 3.76 4.32 1.57
N TYR A 85 3.91 4.75 2.83
CA TYR A 85 5.16 4.55 3.58
C TYR A 85 5.52 3.08 3.75
N LEU A 86 4.56 2.23 4.14
CA LEU A 86 4.80 0.79 4.24
C LEU A 86 5.19 0.19 2.88
N SER A 87 4.59 0.66 1.80
CA SER A 87 4.92 0.25 0.43
C SER A 87 6.34 0.66 0.04
N LEU A 88 6.77 1.87 0.42
CA LEU A 88 8.12 2.39 0.18
C LEU A 88 9.18 1.69 1.04
N LEU A 89 8.84 1.27 2.25
CA LEU A 89 9.72 0.49 3.13
C LEU A 89 9.88 -0.97 2.69
N GLN A 90 8.93 -1.49 1.92
CA GLN A 90 8.97 -2.87 1.42
C GLN A 90 9.83 -3.03 0.17
N VAL A 91 10.11 -1.93 -0.55
CA VAL A 91 10.99 -1.93 -1.74
C VAL A 91 12.46 -2.01 -1.33
#